data_AF-A0A414W0L5-F1
#
_entry.id   AF-A0A414W0L5-F1
#
_cell.length_a   1.000
_cell.length_b   1.000
_cell.length_c   1.000
_cell.angle_alpha   90.00
_cell.angle_beta   90.00
_cell.angle_gamma   90.00
#
_symmetry.space_group_name_H-M   'P 1'
#
loop_
_entity.id
_entity.type
_entity.pdbx_description
1 polymer ?
#
loop_
_entity_poly.entity_id
_entity_poly.type
_entity_poly.pdbx_seq_one_letter_code
_entity_poly.pdbx_strand_id
1 'polypeptide(L)' 'MTYIATFYSHYGAIQFRKNCEKMHLEALVMPVPRDLSSSCGTCVRFVAEGEFPEKNEEVEQIVRIEDSGYVCIYHADEE' A
#
# COMPACT_ATOMS: atom_id res chain seq x y z
N MET A 1 -0.76 12.81 3.96
CA MET A 1 -1.32 11.72 4.79
C MET A 1 -0.51 10.44 4.56
N THR A 2 -0.41 9.55 5.55
CA THR A 2 0.37 8.30 5.42
C THR A 2 -0.54 7.11 5.19
N TYR A 3 -0.14 6.25 4.27
CA TYR A 3 -0.88 5.08 3.82
C TYR A 3 -0.01 3.83 3.83
N ILE A 4 -0.64 2.67 3.87
CA ILE A 4 -0.01 1.37 3.66
C ILE A 4 -0.79 0.64 2.57
N ALA A 5 -0.08 0.20 1.53
CA ALA A 5 -0.60 -0.70 0.51
C ALA A 5 -0.08 -2.12 0.76
N THR A 6 -0.96 -3.11 0.74
CA THR A 6 -0.58 -4.54 0.70
C THR A 6 -0.78 -5.11 -0.70
N PHE A 7 -0.19 -6.27 -0.95
CA PHE A 7 -0.08 -6.82 -2.29
C PHE A 7 -0.22 -8.34 -2.28
N TYR A 8 -0.74 -8.87 -3.37
CA TYR A 8 -0.76 -10.32 -3.62
C TYR A 8 0.63 -10.89 -3.87
N SER A 9 1.56 -10.09 -4.39
CA SER A 9 2.91 -10.52 -4.73
C SER A 9 4.00 -9.52 -4.31
N HIS A 10 5.24 -10.02 -4.11
CA HIS A 10 6.41 -9.16 -3.88
C HIS A 10 6.70 -8.27 -5.08
N TYR A 11 6.42 -8.75 -6.30
CA TYR A 11 6.63 -7.98 -7.52
C TYR A 11 5.73 -6.73 -7.51
N GLY A 12 4.46 -6.88 -7.14
CA GLY A 12 3.50 -5.80 -6.97
C GLY A 12 4.00 -4.72 -6.00
N ALA A 13 4.55 -5.13 -4.85
CA ALA A 13 5.11 -4.19 -3.87
C ALA A 13 6.29 -3.38 -4.42
N ILE A 14 7.21 -4.02 -5.16
CA ILE A 14 8.36 -3.34 -5.76
C ILE A 14 7.93 -2.42 -6.92
N GLN A 15 6.99 -2.85 -7.75
CA GLN A 15 6.41 -2.07 -8.84
C GLN A 15 5.75 -0.79 -8.30
N PHE A 16 4.94 -0.94 -7.25
CA PHE A 16 4.23 0.16 -6.60
C PHE A 16 5.21 1.17 -5.98
N ARG A 17 6.26 0.72 -5.30
CA ARG A 17 7.31 1.61 -4.78
C ARG A 17 7.94 2.45 -5.90
N LYS A 18 8.29 1.83 -7.04
CA LYS A 18 8.85 2.55 -8.20
C LYS A 18 7.86 3.57 -8.76
N ASN A 19 6.56 3.28 -8.76
CA ASN A 19 5.54 4.23 -9.20
C ASN A 19 5.41 5.42 -8.23
N CYS A 20 5.46 5.17 -6.91
CA CYS A 20 5.54 6.24 -5.91
C CYS A 20 6.78 7.13 -6.14
N GLU A 21 7.95 6.53 -6.36
CA GLU A 21 9.20 7.27 -6.64
C GLU A 21 9.08 8.15 -7.90
N LYS A 22 8.45 7.65 -8.97
CA LYS A 22 8.17 8.45 -10.20
C LYS A 22 7.24 9.63 -9.95
N MET A 23 6.33 9.50 -8.98
CA MET A 23 5.42 10.56 -8.55
C MET A 23 6.05 11.47 -7.48
N HIS A 24 7.33 11.28 -7.13
CA HIS A 24 8.02 12.01 -6.05
C HIS A 24 7.36 11.83 -4.68
N LEU A 25 6.69 10.69 -4.46
CA LEU A 25 6.10 10.34 -3.18
C LEU A 25 7.11 9.60 -2.31
N GLU A 26 7.16 9.93 -1.03
CA GLU A 26 7.95 9.17 -0.06
C GLU A 26 7.32 7.78 0.11
N ALA A 27 8.05 6.72 -0.28
CA ALA A 27 7.59 5.34 -0.17
C ALA A 27 8.68 4.40 0.37
N LEU A 28 8.29 3.52 1.28
CA LEU A 28 9.17 2.54 1.93
C LEU A 28 8.53 1.15 1.87
N VAL A 29 9.28 0.18 1.37
CA VAL A 29 8.92 -1.24 1.47
C VAL A 29 9.27 -1.73 2.87
N MET A 30 8.32 -2.35 3.55
CA MET A 30 8.47 -2.86 4.90
C MET A 30 7.64 -4.14 5.11
N PRO A 31 7.94 -4.98 6.12
CA PRO A 31 7.06 -6.08 6.49
C PRO A 31 5.68 -5.57 6.91
N VAL A 32 4.65 -6.38 6.66
CA VAL A 32 3.26 -6.01 6.95
C VAL A 32 3.05 -5.87 8.47
N PRO A 33 2.44 -4.76 8.94
CA PRO A 33 2.07 -4.59 10.34
C PRO A 33 1.19 -5.72 10.85
N ARG A 34 1.32 -6.09 12.12
CA ARG A 34 0.59 -7.23 12.71
C ARG A 34 -0.93 -7.10 12.65
N ASP A 35 -1.44 -5.88 12.65
CA ASP A 35 -2.87 -5.57 12.54
C ASP A 35 -3.41 -5.64 11.10
N LEU A 36 -2.53 -5.83 10.11
CA LEU A 36 -2.89 -5.97 8.69
C LEU A 36 -2.53 -7.37 8.20
N SER A 37 -3.31 -7.88 7.24
CA SER A 37 -3.02 -9.12 6.53
C SER A 37 -2.53 -8.81 5.13
N SER A 38 -1.60 -9.61 4.64
CA SER A 38 -1.12 -9.53 3.26
C SER A 38 -0.71 -10.91 2.78
N SER A 39 -1.14 -11.25 1.58
CA SER A 39 -0.80 -12.53 0.93
C SER A 39 0.70 -12.73 0.76
N CYS A 40 1.47 -11.66 0.52
CA CYS A 40 2.91 -11.74 0.28
C CYS A 40 3.79 -11.33 1.49
N GLY A 41 3.19 -10.89 2.60
CA GLY A 41 3.91 -10.48 3.81
C GLY A 41 4.72 -9.19 3.70
N THR A 42 4.71 -8.53 2.54
CA THR A 42 5.39 -7.25 2.28
C THR A 42 4.36 -6.17 1.96
N CYS A 43 4.56 -4.96 2.48
CA CYS A 43 3.73 -3.80 2.19
C CYS A 43 4.59 -2.59 1.83
N VAL A 44 3.95 -1.57 1.26
CA VAL A 44 4.57 -0.28 0.98
C VAL A 44 3.88 0.78 1.81
N ARG A 45 4.64 1.43 2.70
CA ARG A 45 4.19 2.63 3.40
C ARG A 45 4.53 3.84 2.55
N PHE A 46 3.55 4.69 2.24
CA PHE A 46 3.79 5.88 1.43
C PHE A 46 3.03 7.11 1.95
N VAL A 47 3.53 8.30 1.61
CA VAL A 47 2.89 9.58 1.93
C VAL A 47 2.27 10.16 0.66
N ALA A 48 1.00 10.53 0.74
CA ALA A 48 0.26 11.16 -0.37
C ALA A 48 -0.73 12.22 0.13
N GLU A 49 -1.03 13.22 -0.70
CA GLU A 49 -1.99 14.30 -0.43
C GLU A 49 -3.31 14.15 -1.20
N GLY A 50 -3.70 12.90 -1.52
CA GLY A 50 -4.97 12.56 -2.17
C GLY A 50 -4.82 11.94 -3.56
N GLU A 51 -3.67 12.11 -4.20
CA GLU A 51 -3.31 11.37 -5.41
C GLU A 51 -2.57 10.09 -5.05
N PHE A 52 -3.12 8.97 -5.47
CA PHE A 52 -2.51 7.66 -5.32
C PHE A 52 -1.80 7.27 -6.61
N PRO A 53 -0.69 6.51 -6.52
CA PRO A 53 -0.18 5.82 -7.70
C PRO A 53 -1.26 4.91 -8.27
N GLU A 54 -1.19 4.68 -9.58
CA GLU A 54 -2.12 3.79 -10.28
C GLU A 54 -2.19 2.45 -9.53
N LYS A 55 -3.41 2.09 -9.09
CA LYS A 55 -3.65 0.84 -8.39
C LYS A 55 -3.49 -0.28 -9.42
N ASN A 56 -2.39 -1.02 -9.35
CA ASN A 56 -2.21 -2.18 -10.19
C ASN A 56 -3.11 -3.32 -9.70
N GLU A 57 -3.35 -4.32 -10.55
CA GLU A 57 -4.10 -5.54 -10.21
C GLU A 57 -3.47 -6.36 -9.06
N GLU A 58 -2.26 -5.98 -8.63
CA GLU A 58 -1.56 -6.62 -7.53
C GLU A 58 -1.79 -5.97 -6.16
N VAL A 59 -2.42 -4.78 -6.12
CA VAL A 59 -2.80 -4.14 -4.85
C VAL A 59 -3.98 -4.91 -4.26
N GLU A 60 -3.79 -5.43 -3.06
CA GLU A 60 -4.82 -6.16 -2.31
C GLU A 60 -5.66 -5.19 -1.47
N GLN A 61 -5.03 -4.31 -0.69
CA GLN A 61 -5.70 -3.24 0.05
C GLN A 61 -4.82 -2.02 0.23
N ILE A 62 -5.45 -0.86 0.40
CA ILE A 62 -4.80 0.39 0.83
C ILE A 62 -5.52 0.89 2.07
N VAL A 63 -4.76 1.06 3.15
CA VAL A 63 -5.26 1.63 4.40
C VAL A 63 -4.57 2.96 4.67
N ARG A 64 -5.28 3.89 5.30
CA ARG A 64 -4.75 5.13 5.86
C ARG A 64 -4.38 4.92 7.32
N ILE A 65 -3.23 5.43 7.72
CA ILE A 65 -2.79 5.41 9.12
C ILE A 65 -3.45 6.57 9.86
N GLU A 66 -4.11 6.28 10.98
CA GLU A 66 -4.73 7.23 11.90
C GLU A 66 -4.24 6.95 13.33
N ASP A 67 -4.44 7.88 14.26
CA ASP A 67 -4.05 7.69 15.67
C ASP A 67 -4.73 6.48 16.34
N SER A 68 -5.93 6.13 15.87
CA SER A 68 -6.72 5.00 16.40
C SER A 68 -6.47 3.66 15.68
N GLY A 69 -5.61 3.63 14.65
CA GLY A 69 -5.29 2.42 13.90
C GLY A 69 -5.26 2.62 12.38
N TYR A 70 -5.94 1.75 11.65
CA TYR A 70 -5.93 1.73 10.18
C TYR A 70 -7.35 1.87 9.64
N VAL A 71 -7.55 2.79 8.69
CA VAL A 71 -8.82 2.99 7.99
C VAL A 71 -8.68 2.46 6.57
N CYS A 72 -9.43 1.43 6.20
CA CYS A 72 -9.43 0.90 4.84
C CYS A 72 -10.01 1.93 3.86
N ILE A 73 -9.21 2.32 2.86
CA ILE A 73 -9.58 3.27 1.80
C ILE A 73 -9.89 2.51 0.50
N TYR A 74 -9.23 1.37 0.29
CA TYR A 74 -9.42 0.52 -0.86
C TYR A 74 -9.17 -0.94 -0.47
N HIS A 75 -10.00 -1.84 -0.98
CA HIS A 75 -9.78 -3.28 -0.94
C HIS A 75 -10.16 -3.81 -2.32
N ALA A 76 -9.30 -4.61 -2.93
CA ALA A 76 -9.66 -5.35 -4.12
C ALA A 76 -10.68 -6.42 -3.71
N ASP A 77 -11.87 -6.41 -4.29
CA ASP A 77 -12.81 -7.53 -4.17
C ASP A 77 -12.19 -8.74 -4.88
N GLU A 78 -12.11 -9.89 -4.19
CA GLU A 78 -11.86 -11.18 -4.84
C GLU A 78 -13.15 -11.58 -5.58
N GLU A 79 -13.27 -11.22 -6.86
CA GLU A 79 -14.24 -11.85 -7.77
C GLU A 79 -13.74 -13.22 -8.25
#